data_AF-A0A958QNQ7-F1
#
_entry.id   AF-A0A958QNQ7-F1
#
_cell.length_a   1.000
_cell.length_b   1.000
_cell.length_c   1.000
_cell.angle_alpha   90.00
_cell.angle_beta   90.00
_cell.angle_gamma   90.00
#
_symmetry.space_group_name_H-M   'P 1'
#
loop_
_entity.id
_entity.type
_entity.pdbx_description
1 polymer ?
#
loop_
_entity_poly.entity_id
_entity_poly.type
_entity_poly.pdbx_seq_one_letter_code
_entity_poly.pdbx_strand_id
1 'polypeptide(L)'
;MRAPAFLSSESAPVAICFEDRSITILFARLLDSMGVPIRLLNEISELEERNKVITERQFYDQLREGKRKDSLVIGLPQALSGVEGVGLSQPLTEEKIEAALARFLEVPLQ
;
A
#
# COMPACT_ATOMS: atom_id res chain seq x y z
N MET A 1 19.79 -15.42 21.44
CA MET A 1 18.81 -15.26 20.34
C MET A 1 19.15 -13.96 19.62
N ARG A 2 19.59 -14.01 18.36
CA ARG A 2 19.91 -12.82 17.57
C ARG A 2 18.60 -12.21 17.10
N ALA A 3 18.33 -10.96 17.48
CA ALA A 3 17.26 -10.18 16.87
C ALA A 3 17.55 -10.04 15.36
N PRO A 4 16.55 -10.21 14.48
CA PRO A 4 16.75 -9.97 13.06
C PRO A 4 17.11 -8.50 12.84
N ALA A 5 18.22 -8.27 12.14
CA ALA A 5 18.68 -6.97 11.70
C ALA A 5 17.80 -6.49 10.54
N PHE A 6 16.64 -5.90 10.85
CA PHE A 6 15.77 -5.37 9.81
C PHE A 6 15.39 -3.93 10.10
N LEU A 7 15.85 -3.08 9.18
CA LEU A 7 15.40 -1.74 8.85
C LEU A 7 15.68 -0.69 9.93
N SER A 8 16.78 0.03 9.69
CA SER A 8 17.04 1.37 10.21
C SER A 8 15.77 2.19 10.31
N SER A 9 15.64 2.96 11.39
CA SER A 9 14.57 3.89 11.76
C SER A 9 14.31 5.04 10.77
N GLU A 10 14.62 4.88 9.48
CA GLU A 10 14.56 5.92 8.45
C GLU A 10 13.62 5.61 7.27
N SER A 11 13.03 4.41 7.17
CA SER A 11 12.02 4.17 6.13
C SER A 11 10.69 4.83 6.51
N ALA A 12 10.20 5.70 5.63
CA ALA A 12 8.91 6.36 5.83
C ALA A 12 7.78 5.30 5.86
N PRO A 13 6.81 5.42 6.79
CA PRO A 13 5.77 4.41 6.92
C PRO A 13 4.88 4.35 5.68
N VAL A 14 4.32 3.17 5.41
CA VAL A 14 3.28 2.97 4.41
C VAL A 14 1.93 3.33 5.01
N ALA A 15 1.24 4.27 4.39
CA ALA A 15 -0.11 4.66 4.75
C ALA A 15 -1.14 3.69 4.14
N ILE A 16 -2.22 3.38 4.86
CA ILE A 16 -3.30 2.51 4.39
C ILE A 16 -4.63 3.24 4.58
N CYS A 17 -5.41 3.38 3.50
CA CYS A 17 -6.70 4.09 3.52
C CYS A 17 -7.74 3.33 2.66
N PHE A 18 -8.76 2.76 3.30
CA PHE A 18 -9.90 2.12 2.64
C PHE A 18 -11.19 2.44 3.40
N GLU A 19 -12.31 2.48 2.68
CA GLU A 19 -13.63 2.52 3.28
C GLU A 19 -13.91 1.17 3.96
N ASP A 20 -13.57 0.06 3.30
CA ASP A 20 -13.65 -1.26 3.90
C ASP A 20 -12.50 -1.52 4.88
N ARG A 21 -12.85 -1.56 6.17
CA ARG A 21 -11.91 -1.86 7.27
C ARG A 21 -11.32 -3.26 7.19
N SER A 22 -12.01 -4.23 6.59
CA SER A 22 -11.50 -5.59 6.41
C SER A 22 -10.28 -5.60 5.51
N ILE A 23 -10.31 -4.81 4.42
CA ILE A 23 -9.18 -4.64 3.50
C ILE A 23 -8.03 -3.90 4.20
N THR A 24 -8.35 -2.86 4.97
CA THR A 24 -7.34 -2.14 5.78
C THR A 24 -6.59 -3.10 6.69
N ILE A 25 -7.31 -3.94 7.44
CA ILE A 25 -6.72 -4.91 8.37
C ILE A 25 -5.90 -5.98 7.62
N LEU A 26 -6.37 -6.45 6.46
CA LEU A 26 -5.64 -7.40 5.63
C LEU A 26 -4.24 -6.87 5.27
N PHE A 27 -4.17 -5.68 4.66
CA PHE A 27 -2.89 -5.10 4.26
C PHE A 27 -2.02 -4.69 5.46
N ALA A 28 -2.63 -4.21 6.55
CA ALA A 28 -1.92 -3.89 7.77
C ALA A 28 -1.18 -5.11 8.33
N ARG A 29 -1.86 -6.27 8.43
CA ARG A 29 -1.27 -7.52 8.92
C ARG A 29 -0.17 -8.04 8.01
N LEU A 30 -0.36 -7.95 6.70
CA LEU A 30 0.66 -8.37 5.73
C LEU A 30 1.93 -7.53 5.86
N LEU A 31 1.79 -6.20 5.84
CA LEU A 31 2.94 -5.29 5.99
C LEU A 31 3.64 -5.43 7.34
N ASP A 32 2.88 -5.58 8.43
CA ASP A 32 3.42 -5.82 9.77
C ASP A 32 4.22 -7.14 9.82
N SER A 33 3.72 -8.21 9.18
CA SER A 33 4.45 -9.48 9.07
C SER A 33 5.77 -9.37 8.28
N MET A 34 5.86 -8.39 7.39
CA MET A 34 7.07 -8.05 6.63
C MET A 34 7.99 -7.07 7.38
N GLY A 35 7.62 -6.62 8.58
CA GLY A 35 8.37 -5.61 9.34
C GLY A 35 8.33 -4.20 8.73
N VAL A 36 7.34 -3.92 7.87
CA VAL A 36 7.18 -2.60 7.25
C VAL A 36 6.41 -1.68 8.19
N PRO A 37 6.93 -0.50 8.55
CA PRO A 37 6.20 0.45 9.37
C PRO A 37 4.90 0.90 8.67
N ILE A 38 3.77 0.82 9.37
CA ILE A 38 2.45 1.17 8.82
C ILE A 38 1.80 2.35 9.54
N ARG A 39 0.95 3.08 8.81
CA ARG A 39 0.04 4.08 9.37
C ARG A 39 -1.35 3.87 8.78
N LEU A 40 -2.35 3.68 9.65
CA LEU A 40 -3.74 3.60 9.22
C LEU A 40 -4.33 5.00 9.17
N LEU A 41 -4.94 5.35 8.05
CA LEU A 41 -5.62 6.64 7.85
C LEU A 41 -7.14 6.42 7.91
N ASN A 42 -7.86 7.43 8.40
CA ASN A 42 -9.32 7.47 8.27
C ASN A 42 -9.74 8.20 7.00
N GLU A 43 -8.94 9.17 6.56
CA GLU A 43 -9.16 9.98 5.38
C GLU A 43 -7.83 10.29 4.69
N ILE A 44 -7.87 10.51 3.38
CA ILE A 44 -6.67 10.71 2.56
C ILE A 44 -5.96 12.04 2.85
N SER A 45 -6.65 13.01 3.43
CA SER A 45 -6.10 14.29 3.88
C SER A 45 -5.05 14.15 4.98
N GLU A 46 -5.03 13.04 5.71
CA GLU A 46 -4.02 12.74 6.73
C GLU A 46 -2.68 12.25 6.14
N LEU A 47 -2.62 11.99 4.83
CA LEU A 47 -1.44 11.46 4.15
C LEU A 47 -0.28 12.46 4.16
N GLU A 48 0.88 12.06 4.69
CA GLU A 48 2.08 12.90 4.66
C GLU A 48 2.89 12.71 3.37
N GLU A 49 3.60 13.76 2.96
CA GLU A 49 4.42 13.77 1.73
C GLU A 49 5.56 12.75 1.71
N ARG A 50 5.95 12.19 2.84
CA ARG A 50 6.98 11.13 2.88
C ARG A 50 6.41 9.72 2.70
N ASN A 51 5.10 9.53 2.87
CA ASN A 51 4.50 8.20 2.86
C ASN A 51 4.27 7.70 1.43
N LYS A 52 4.48 6.40 1.22
CA LYS A 52 3.80 5.64 0.16
C LYS A 52 2.39 5.27 0.68
N VAL A 53 1.42 5.03 -0.21
CA VAL A 53 0.03 4.76 0.19
C VAL A 53 -0.58 3.53 -0.49
N ILE A 54 -1.29 2.70 0.26
CA ILE A 54 -2.13 1.62 -0.23
C ILE A 54 -3.60 2.04 -0.06
N THR A 55 -4.35 2.06 -1.15
CA THR A 55 -5.70 2.64 -1.17
C THR A 55 -6.60 2.04 -2.25
N GLU A 56 -7.84 2.48 -2.33
CA GLU A 56 -8.79 2.18 -3.41
C GLU A 56 -9.04 3.39 -4.32
N ARG A 57 -9.72 3.15 -5.45
CA ARG A 57 -9.85 4.15 -6.52
C ARG A 57 -10.46 5.49 -6.06
N GLN A 58 -11.49 5.45 -5.22
CA GLN A 58 -12.17 6.66 -4.76
C GLN A 58 -11.28 7.62 -3.96
N PHE A 59 -10.27 7.11 -3.26
CA PHE A 59 -9.27 7.91 -2.56
C PHE A 59 -8.06 8.22 -3.44
N TYR A 60 -7.73 7.35 -4.41
CA TYR A 60 -6.66 7.62 -5.37
C TYR A 60 -6.90 8.92 -6.14
N ASP A 61 -8.14 9.18 -6.54
CA ASP A 61 -8.48 10.39 -7.29
C ASP A 61 -8.26 11.68 -6.48
N GLN A 62 -8.23 11.57 -5.14
CA GLN A 62 -7.96 12.66 -4.21
C GLN A 62 -6.47 12.86 -3.92
N LEU A 63 -5.60 11.95 -4.38
CA LEU A 63 -4.16 12.08 -4.25
C LEU A 63 -3.64 13.23 -5.11
N ARG A 64 -2.69 13.97 -4.54
CA ARG A 64 -1.85 14.92 -5.28
C ARG A 64 -1.11 14.18 -6.39
N GLU A 65 -0.88 14.83 -7.54
CA GLU A 65 -0.28 14.18 -8.72
C GLU A 65 1.04 13.46 -8.41
N GLY A 66 1.93 14.06 -7.61
CA GLY A 66 3.18 13.43 -7.19
C GLY A 66 3.00 12.12 -6.42
N LYS A 67 1.89 11.97 -5.68
CA LYS A 67 1.58 10.80 -4.85
C LYS A 67 0.93 9.65 -5.59
N ARG A 68 0.44 9.88 -6.81
CA ARG A 68 -0.18 8.84 -7.62
C ARG A 68 0.80 7.73 -7.99
N LYS A 69 2.07 8.08 -8.22
CA LYS A 69 3.15 7.11 -8.52
C LYS A 69 3.59 6.32 -7.30
N ASP A 70 3.51 6.92 -6.11
CA ASP A 70 3.84 6.30 -4.82
C ASP A 70 2.65 5.53 -4.21
N SER A 71 1.71 5.08 -5.03
CA SER A 71 0.49 4.44 -4.58
C SER A 71 0.35 2.99 -5.07
N LEU A 72 -0.27 2.15 -4.24
CA LEU A 72 -0.84 0.86 -4.61
C LEU A 72 -2.37 0.99 -4.54
N VAL A 73 -3.05 0.81 -5.67
CA VAL A 73 -4.49 0.98 -5.80
C VAL A 73 -5.17 -0.36 -6.00
N ILE A 74 -6.12 -0.70 -5.13
CA ILE A 74 -6.98 -1.87 -5.27
C ILE A 74 -8.33 -1.49 -5.88
N GLY A 75 -8.83 -2.32 -6.80
CA GLY A 75 -10.15 -2.13 -7.38
C GLY A 75 -10.50 -3.15 -8.45
N LEU A 76 -11.66 -2.97 -9.08
CA LEU A 76 -12.03 -3.72 -10.28
C LEU A 76 -11.13 -3.33 -11.46
N PRO A 77 -10.89 -4.22 -12.44
CA PRO A 77 -10.02 -3.92 -13.58
C PRO A 77 -10.32 -2.59 -14.28
N GLN A 78 -11.60 -2.27 -14.50
CA GLN A 78 -12.00 -0.99 -15.12
C GLN A 78 -11.64 0.25 -14.28
N ALA A 79 -11.62 0.13 -12.94
CA ALA A 79 -11.33 1.24 -12.04
C ALA A 79 -9.82 1.55 -11.95
N LEU A 80 -8.97 0.63 -12.41
CA LEU A 80 -7.52 0.79 -12.40
C LEU A 80 -6.99 1.48 -13.67
N SER A 81 -7.86 1.79 -14.63
CA SER A 81 -7.47 2.56 -15.81
C SER A 81 -6.93 3.93 -15.41
N GLY A 82 -5.74 4.28 -15.91
CA GLY A 82 -5.07 5.54 -15.61
C GLY A 82 -4.49 5.65 -14.20
N VAL A 83 -4.37 4.54 -13.45
CA VAL A 83 -3.55 4.51 -12.24
C VAL A 83 -2.08 4.57 -12.65
N GLU A 84 -1.35 5.56 -12.12
CA GLU A 84 0.08 5.76 -12.39
C GLU A 84 0.97 4.90 -11.47
N GLY A 85 0.45 4.55 -10.29
CA GLY A 85 1.10 3.66 -9.33
C GLY A 85 0.89 2.17 -9.66
N VAL A 86 1.05 1.33 -8.66
CA VAL A 86 0.78 -0.11 -8.79
C VAL A 86 -0.73 -0.35 -8.72
N GLY A 87 -1.30 -1.01 -9.72
CA GLY A 87 -2.69 -1.45 -9.70
C GLY A 87 -2.82 -2.92 -9.31
N LEU A 88 -3.72 -3.24 -8.38
CA LEU A 88 -4.04 -4.60 -7.96
C LEU A 88 -5.53 -4.87 -8.19
N SER A 89 -5.83 -5.69 -9.20
CA SER A 89 -7.19 -5.99 -9.58
C SER A 89 -7.83 -7.07 -8.70
N GLN A 90 -9.10 -6.88 -8.37
CA GLN A 90 -9.93 -7.92 -7.77
C GLN A 90 -10.28 -9.04 -8.79
N PRO A 91 -10.55 -10.29 -8.33
CA PRO A 91 -10.45 -10.75 -6.95
C PRO A 91 -9.00 -10.77 -6.45
N LEU A 92 -8.84 -10.56 -5.13
CA LEU A 92 -7.55 -10.59 -4.47
C LEU A 92 -7.15 -12.05 -4.24
N THR A 93 -6.01 -12.45 -4.78
CA THR A 93 -5.35 -13.73 -4.46
C THR A 93 -4.02 -13.45 -3.78
N GLU A 94 -3.50 -14.43 -3.05
CA GLU A 94 -2.22 -14.33 -2.36
C GLU A 94 -1.10 -13.94 -3.32
N GLU A 95 -0.99 -14.63 -4.47
CA GLU A 95 0.07 -14.37 -5.46
C GLU A 95 -0.03 -12.95 -6.03
N LYS A 96 -1.25 -12.45 -6.26
CA LYS A 96 -1.45 -11.08 -6.76
C LYS A 96 -1.07 -10.04 -5.72
N ILE A 97 -1.39 -10.29 -4.46
CA ILE A 97 -1.04 -9.39 -3.35
C ILE A 97 0.48 -9.35 -3.18
N GLU A 98 1.14 -10.50 -3.13
CA GLU A 98 2.59 -10.60 -2.98
C GLU A 98 3.32 -9.90 -4.12
N ALA A 99 2.94 -10.19 -5.37
CA ALA A 99 3.54 -9.55 -6.55
C ALA A 99 3.32 -8.03 -6.54
N ALA A 100 2.15 -7.56 -6.12
CA ALA A 100 1.86 -6.14 -6.02
C ALA A 100 2.66 -5.45 -4.90
N LEU A 101 2.76 -6.08 -3.72
CA LEU A 101 3.55 -5.57 -2.60
C LEU A 101 5.04 -5.54 -2.91
N ALA A 102 5.58 -6.58 -3.55
CA ALA A 102 6.98 -6.60 -3.97
C ALA A 102 7.30 -5.46 -4.94
N ARG A 103 6.44 -5.23 -5.94
CA ARG A 103 6.58 -4.11 -6.88
C ARG A 103 6.44 -2.75 -6.20
N PHE A 104 5.50 -2.63 -5.27
CA PHE A 104 5.20 -1.39 -4.56
C PHE A 104 6.31 -0.99 -3.56
N LEU A 105 6.83 -1.97 -2.84
CA LEU A 105 7.90 -1.80 -1.86
C LEU A 105 9.29 -1.83 -2.49
N GLU A 106 9.40 -2.17 -3.78
CA GLU A 106 10.66 -2.35 -4.51
C GLU A 106 11.57 -3.40 -3.86
N VAL A 107 10.96 -4.46 -3.32
CA VAL A 107 11.66 -5.59 -2.70
C VAL A 107 11.61 -6.82 -3.61
N PRO A 108 12.67 -7.64 -3.67
CA PRO A 108 12.63 -8.89 -4.42
C PRO A 108 11.64 -9.88 -3.78
N LEU A 109 10.89 -10.61 -4.62
CA LEU A 109 10.13 -11.79 -4.21
C LEU A 109 11.12 -12.88 -3.79
N GLN A 110 10.94 -13.47 -2.60
CA GLN A 110 11.75 -14.60 -2.11
C GLN A 110 11.21 -15.93 -2.60
#